data_AF-A0A7J2YRS5-F1
#
_entry.id   AF-A0A7J2YRS5-F1
#
_cell.length_a   1.000
_cell.length_b   1.000
_cell.length_c   1.000
_cell.angle_alpha   90.00
_cell.angle_beta   90.00
_cell.angle_gamma   90.00
#
_symmetry.space_group_name_H-M   'P 1'
#
loop_
_entity.id
_entity.type
_entity.pdbx_description
1 polymer ?
#
loop_
_entity_poly.entity_id
_entity_poly.type
_entity_poly.pdbx_seq_one_letter_code
_entity_poly.pdbx_strand_id
1 'polypeptide(L)'
;MIAMIVSGLFLVLSLSPLAHASTNISGIITTNTTWANTNSPYTLTGNVLVNNSLLTIEAGTTVNLNGFCIEVNGTLVAKGTSTNTINFNNGYQAEKGIIFDPTSQNWNEGSNSGSIIENAILDSVGIFVQGAEPKINCNLFYDSGKYIPAPYAISVLGPSSNPALIISNNTFGSGYTLSAIEISQPPTPILIGNNFVGKSAYNVNLWYYTPDVNAAYNWWGTTDPQAINNTINDFYDNFQFGKVIFVPFLTAPNLAAPAYTPSPTPSPTSNTSPTTQPDSTPTPTPTPSAPDRPLLELSCRSSTDYSNFKVDIAGTLTIGGIGIPNADILLSYSVNNGNSWIDLTTTTTDSTGGFVVSWNAQVSGNYLIKAVYNGNSVYQNTSTTVSFVVTPYQQQNVFSVTSNSTITALYFNSTNNQLSFNTDGPSGTTGYVNIYVPKSLISDTSDLKIYLDGSPITSTANIENDAWFVSFTYHQSSHQVTIDLGSQLPTNNTDELGQWILVASVVGVVLISVLLVALMFRKRRRANGHQSE
;
A
#
# COMPACT_ATOMS: atom_id res chain seq x y z
N MET A 1 -6.66 4.29 -80.67
CA MET A 1 -6.84 4.84 -79.30
C MET A 1 -8.22 4.39 -78.81
N ILE A 2 -8.29 3.24 -78.16
CA ILE A 2 -9.52 2.68 -77.56
C ILE A 2 -9.08 2.18 -76.18
N ALA A 3 -9.61 2.81 -75.13
CA ALA A 3 -9.34 2.48 -73.75
C ALA A 3 -10.24 1.32 -73.30
N MET A 4 -9.64 0.20 -72.92
CA MET A 4 -10.32 -0.88 -72.20
C MET A 4 -10.17 -0.64 -70.70
N ILE A 5 -11.28 -0.41 -70.04
CA ILE A 5 -11.40 -0.43 -68.57
C ILE A 5 -11.47 -1.90 -68.15
N VAL A 6 -10.45 -2.38 -67.44
CA VAL A 6 -10.47 -3.66 -66.74
C VAL A 6 -10.86 -3.37 -65.28
N SER A 7 -12.07 -3.78 -64.90
CA SER A 7 -12.56 -3.72 -63.53
C SER A 7 -11.96 -4.88 -62.73
N GLY A 8 -11.09 -4.56 -61.77
CA GLY A 8 -10.48 -5.53 -60.85
C GLY A 8 -11.43 -5.87 -59.71
N LEU A 9 -11.81 -7.15 -59.62
CA LEU A 9 -12.54 -7.74 -58.51
C LEU A 9 -11.60 -7.84 -57.28
N PHE A 10 -11.79 -6.97 -56.28
CA PHE A 10 -11.11 -7.08 -54.99
C PHE A 10 -11.80 -8.16 -54.14
N LEU A 11 -11.17 -9.32 -54.02
CA LEU A 11 -11.53 -10.36 -53.06
C LEU A 11 -11.01 -9.94 -51.67
N VAL A 12 -11.88 -9.39 -50.83
CA VAL A 12 -11.58 -9.15 -49.42
C VAL A 12 -11.63 -10.50 -48.69
N LEU A 13 -10.47 -11.14 -48.54
CA LEU A 13 -10.28 -12.26 -47.61
C LEU A 13 -10.40 -11.69 -46.19
N SER A 14 -11.58 -11.80 -45.59
CA SER A 14 -11.75 -11.60 -44.16
C SER A 14 -10.95 -12.68 -43.44
N LEU A 15 -9.80 -12.32 -42.87
CA LEU A 15 -9.11 -13.14 -41.90
C LEU A 15 -10.02 -13.25 -40.66
N SER A 16 -10.79 -14.32 -40.57
CA SER A 16 -11.32 -14.78 -39.29
C SER A 16 -10.11 -15.09 -38.39
N PRO A 17 -10.07 -14.63 -37.13
CA PRO A 17 -9.04 -15.09 -36.21
C PRO A 17 -9.11 -16.62 -36.13
N LEU A 18 -7.97 -17.30 -36.31
CA LEU A 18 -7.91 -18.74 -36.11
C LEU A 18 -8.37 -19.03 -34.68
N ALA A 19 -9.48 -19.73 -34.52
CA ALA A 19 -9.85 -20.31 -33.25
C ALA A 19 -8.81 -21.40 -32.93
N HIS A 20 -7.96 -21.16 -31.92
CA HIS A 20 -7.08 -22.19 -31.40
C HIS A 20 -7.94 -23.29 -30.75
N ALA A 21 -7.62 -24.56 -31.05
CA ALA A 21 -8.27 -25.68 -30.40
C ALA A 21 -7.91 -25.66 -28.90
N SER A 22 -8.89 -25.97 -28.04
CA SER A 22 -8.69 -26.04 -26.59
C SER A 22 -7.61 -27.06 -26.23
N THR A 23 -6.69 -26.68 -25.34
CA THR A 23 -5.70 -27.59 -24.75
C THR A 23 -6.32 -28.30 -23.56
N ASN A 24 -6.55 -29.61 -23.68
CA ASN A 24 -7.14 -30.41 -22.60
C ASN A 24 -6.08 -30.82 -21.57
N ILE A 25 -6.34 -30.56 -20.28
CA ILE A 25 -5.42 -30.86 -19.18
C ILE A 25 -6.09 -31.72 -18.11
N SER A 26 -5.34 -32.65 -17.51
CA SER A 26 -5.69 -33.39 -16.29
C SER A 26 -4.44 -34.05 -15.70
N GLY A 27 -4.52 -34.56 -14.47
CA GLY A 27 -3.46 -35.37 -13.86
C GLY A 27 -2.44 -34.57 -13.08
N ILE A 28 -1.25 -35.16 -12.88
CA ILE A 28 -0.23 -34.63 -11.98
C ILE A 28 0.87 -33.93 -12.78
N ILE A 29 1.18 -32.68 -12.41
CA ILE A 29 2.33 -31.92 -12.89
C ILE A 29 3.48 -32.15 -11.90
N THR A 30 4.50 -32.90 -12.32
CA THR A 30 5.67 -33.25 -11.50
C THR A 30 6.96 -32.55 -11.93
N THR A 31 6.90 -31.78 -13.02
CA THR A 31 8.01 -30.98 -13.54
C THR A 31 7.54 -29.57 -13.85
N ASN A 32 8.46 -28.60 -13.77
CA ASN A 32 8.13 -27.20 -14.08
C ASN A 32 7.46 -27.10 -15.45
N THR A 33 6.27 -26.50 -15.48
CA THR A 33 5.38 -26.48 -16.63
C THR A 33 4.85 -25.07 -16.83
N THR A 34 4.78 -24.64 -18.09
CA THR A 34 4.22 -23.35 -18.47
C THR A 34 2.95 -23.56 -19.29
N TRP A 35 1.85 -22.97 -18.84
CA TRP A 35 0.65 -22.77 -19.63
C TRP A 35 0.77 -21.46 -20.39
N ALA A 36 1.24 -21.57 -21.64
CA ALA A 36 1.49 -20.46 -22.52
C ALA A 36 0.20 -19.93 -23.15
N ASN A 37 0.08 -18.61 -23.29
CA ASN A 37 -1.12 -17.99 -23.86
C ASN A 37 -1.38 -18.45 -25.31
N THR A 38 -0.33 -18.82 -26.05
CA THR A 38 -0.44 -19.35 -27.42
C THR A 38 -1.26 -20.65 -27.51
N ASN A 39 -1.37 -21.41 -26.43
CA ASN A 39 -2.13 -22.65 -26.35
C ASN A 39 -3.48 -22.48 -25.61
N SER A 40 -3.85 -21.23 -25.29
CA SER A 40 -5.12 -20.91 -24.67
C SER A 40 -6.30 -21.12 -25.65
N PRO A 41 -7.49 -21.57 -25.19
CA PRO A 41 -7.85 -21.87 -23.79
C PRO A 41 -7.34 -23.24 -23.31
N TYR A 42 -7.01 -23.31 -22.02
CA TYR A 42 -6.78 -24.58 -21.31
C TYR A 42 -8.10 -25.04 -20.70
N THR A 43 -8.55 -26.25 -21.01
CA THR A 43 -9.79 -26.83 -20.44
C THR A 43 -9.45 -28.06 -19.62
N LEU A 44 -9.88 -28.09 -18.36
CA LEU A 44 -9.69 -29.25 -17.50
C LEU A 44 -10.65 -30.38 -17.91
N THR A 45 -10.09 -31.58 -18.02
CA THR A 45 -10.81 -32.84 -18.28
C THR A 45 -10.76 -33.79 -17.08
N GLY A 46 -10.09 -33.36 -16.02
CA GLY A 46 -9.93 -34.00 -14.73
C GLY A 46 -9.22 -33.03 -13.77
N ASN A 47 -9.14 -33.40 -12.48
CA ASN A 47 -8.38 -32.62 -11.50
C ASN A 47 -6.91 -32.50 -11.94
N VAL A 48 -6.29 -31.36 -11.61
CA VAL A 48 -4.87 -31.09 -11.83
C VAL A 48 -4.18 -30.94 -10.49
N LEU A 49 -3.11 -31.68 -10.27
CA LEU A 49 -2.26 -31.56 -9.08
C LEU A 49 -0.89 -31.01 -9.48
N VAL A 50 -0.50 -29.85 -8.96
CA VAL A 50 0.86 -29.31 -9.07
C VAL A 50 1.68 -29.87 -7.91
N ASN A 51 2.41 -30.96 -8.15
CA ASN A 51 3.11 -31.70 -7.10
C ASN A 51 4.60 -31.37 -7.10
N ASN A 52 5.10 -30.68 -6.06
CA ASN A 52 6.52 -30.34 -5.87
C ASN A 52 7.18 -29.73 -7.13
N SER A 53 6.41 -28.97 -7.91
CA SER A 53 6.83 -28.37 -9.17
C SER A 53 6.25 -26.97 -9.32
N LEU A 54 6.77 -26.21 -10.29
CA LEU A 54 6.23 -24.90 -10.67
C LEU A 54 5.25 -25.03 -11.83
N LEU A 55 4.02 -24.55 -11.64
CA LEU A 55 3.12 -24.22 -12.73
C LEU A 55 3.14 -22.70 -12.96
N THR A 56 3.54 -22.27 -14.16
CA THR A 56 3.43 -20.87 -14.60
C THR A 56 2.27 -20.72 -15.57
N ILE A 57 1.37 -19.77 -15.34
CA ILE A 57 0.29 -19.41 -16.26
C ILE A 57 0.59 -18.01 -16.80
N GLU A 58 0.77 -17.90 -18.11
CA GLU A 58 1.15 -16.64 -18.75
C GLU A 58 -0.04 -15.66 -18.84
N ALA A 59 0.27 -14.36 -18.86
CA ALA A 59 -0.70 -13.29 -19.05
C ALA A 59 -1.56 -13.49 -20.32
N GLY A 60 -2.86 -13.17 -20.23
CA GLY A 60 -3.84 -13.36 -21.31
C GLY A 60 -4.44 -14.77 -21.39
N THR A 61 -3.88 -15.75 -20.67
CA THR A 61 -4.35 -17.13 -20.73
C THR A 61 -5.75 -17.28 -20.12
N THR A 62 -6.64 -17.94 -20.84
CA THR A 62 -7.91 -18.47 -20.33
C THR A 62 -7.77 -19.91 -19.85
N VAL A 63 -8.27 -20.19 -18.66
CA VAL A 63 -8.34 -21.52 -18.01
C VAL A 63 -9.80 -21.81 -17.63
N ASN A 64 -10.38 -22.81 -18.27
CA ASN A 64 -11.70 -23.34 -17.94
C ASN A 64 -11.55 -24.56 -17.02
N LEU A 65 -11.93 -24.42 -15.76
CA LEU A 65 -11.80 -25.47 -14.76
C LEU A 65 -12.80 -26.61 -14.98
N ASN A 66 -13.91 -26.36 -15.70
CA ASN A 66 -14.88 -27.38 -16.07
C ASN A 66 -15.39 -28.23 -14.88
N GLY A 67 -15.55 -27.61 -13.71
CA GLY A 67 -15.96 -28.27 -12.47
C GLY A 67 -14.89 -29.13 -11.78
N PHE A 68 -13.64 -29.07 -12.24
CA PHE A 68 -12.49 -29.71 -11.61
C PHE A 68 -11.67 -28.70 -10.81
N CYS A 69 -10.70 -29.20 -10.01
CA CYS A 69 -9.79 -28.35 -9.26
C CYS A 69 -8.38 -28.28 -9.87
N ILE A 70 -7.69 -27.19 -9.56
CA ILE A 70 -6.23 -27.10 -9.58
C ILE A 70 -5.79 -27.13 -8.12
N GLU A 71 -5.15 -28.22 -7.70
CA GLU A 71 -4.58 -28.38 -6.36
C GLU A 71 -3.07 -28.11 -6.42
N VAL A 72 -2.55 -27.29 -5.51
CA VAL A 72 -1.18 -26.79 -5.53
C VAL A 72 -0.42 -27.27 -4.30
N ASN A 73 0.41 -28.29 -4.48
CA ASN A 73 1.35 -28.85 -3.50
C ASN A 73 2.80 -28.53 -3.92
N GLY A 74 2.96 -27.37 -4.55
CA GLY A 74 4.18 -26.90 -5.20
C GLY A 74 4.12 -25.39 -5.32
N THR A 75 4.31 -24.84 -6.53
CA THR A 75 4.21 -23.39 -6.76
C THR A 75 3.28 -23.10 -7.92
N LEU A 76 2.34 -22.17 -7.74
CA LEU A 76 1.55 -21.60 -8.83
C LEU A 76 1.92 -20.14 -9.05
N VAL A 77 2.41 -19.80 -10.24
CA VAL A 77 2.65 -18.41 -10.66
C VAL A 77 1.67 -18.06 -11.77
N ALA A 78 0.54 -17.45 -11.42
CA ALA A 78 -0.44 -16.92 -12.34
C ALA A 78 -0.41 -15.38 -12.30
N LYS A 79 0.40 -14.77 -13.17
CA LYS A 79 0.59 -13.32 -13.20
C LYS A 79 0.14 -12.74 -14.54
N GLY A 80 -1.07 -12.19 -14.55
CA GLY A 80 -1.57 -11.37 -15.65
C GLY A 80 -0.99 -9.95 -15.63
N THR A 81 -1.48 -9.13 -16.55
CA THR A 81 -1.30 -7.67 -16.51
C THR A 81 -2.67 -6.98 -16.53
N SER A 82 -2.71 -5.67 -16.27
CA SER A 82 -3.95 -4.88 -16.35
C SER A 82 -4.61 -4.89 -17.74
N THR A 83 -3.85 -5.20 -18.79
CA THR A 83 -4.33 -5.27 -20.18
C THR A 83 -4.50 -6.70 -20.69
N ASN A 84 -3.76 -7.65 -20.13
CA ASN A 84 -3.79 -9.08 -20.49
C ASN A 84 -4.03 -9.89 -19.22
N THR A 85 -5.26 -9.85 -18.72
CA THR A 85 -5.64 -10.60 -17.52
C THR A 85 -5.67 -12.10 -17.80
N ILE A 86 -5.39 -12.90 -16.77
CA ILE A 86 -5.64 -14.35 -16.80
C ILE A 86 -7.13 -14.56 -16.49
N ASN A 87 -7.82 -15.43 -17.22
CA ASN A 87 -9.25 -15.67 -17.03
C ASN A 87 -9.50 -17.09 -16.52
N PHE A 88 -9.86 -17.25 -15.25
CA PHE A 88 -10.33 -18.50 -14.68
C PHE A 88 -11.86 -18.53 -14.70
N ASN A 89 -12.45 -19.64 -15.16
CA ASN A 89 -13.91 -19.79 -15.17
C ASN A 89 -14.38 -21.22 -14.85
N ASN A 90 -15.66 -21.35 -14.50
CA ASN A 90 -16.37 -22.62 -14.35
C ASN A 90 -15.69 -23.57 -13.34
N GLY A 91 -15.26 -23.02 -12.21
CA GLY A 91 -14.49 -23.76 -11.20
C GLY A 91 -15.34 -24.38 -10.12
N TYR A 92 -16.50 -23.78 -9.84
CA TYR A 92 -17.24 -24.15 -8.65
C TYR A 92 -18.25 -25.29 -8.90
N GLN A 93 -17.79 -26.52 -8.63
CA GLN A 93 -18.62 -27.74 -8.54
C GLN A 93 -18.10 -28.60 -7.39
N ALA A 94 -18.96 -28.94 -6.42
CA ALA A 94 -18.59 -29.76 -5.25
C ALA A 94 -17.37 -29.21 -4.49
N GLU A 95 -17.36 -27.91 -4.16
CA GLU A 95 -16.30 -27.22 -3.41
C GLU A 95 -14.92 -27.24 -4.09
N LYS A 96 -14.91 -27.34 -5.43
CA LYS A 96 -13.69 -27.28 -6.24
C LYS A 96 -13.43 -25.88 -6.77
N GLY A 97 -12.17 -25.62 -7.09
CA GLY A 97 -11.66 -24.35 -7.58
C GLY A 97 -10.13 -24.39 -7.65
N ILE A 98 -9.48 -23.32 -7.23
CA ILE A 98 -8.01 -23.32 -7.05
C ILE A 98 -7.72 -23.55 -5.57
N ILE A 99 -7.01 -24.63 -5.25
CA ILE A 99 -6.75 -25.09 -3.89
C ILE A 99 -5.25 -24.99 -3.62
N PHE A 100 -4.87 -24.21 -2.61
CA PHE A 100 -3.51 -24.16 -2.09
C PHE A 100 -3.43 -25.05 -0.86
N ASP A 101 -2.76 -26.19 -0.99
CA ASP A 101 -2.43 -27.13 0.08
C ASP A 101 -1.38 -26.52 1.03
N PRO A 102 -1.29 -26.93 2.32
CA PRO A 102 -0.30 -26.41 3.26
C PRO A 102 1.16 -26.50 2.77
N THR A 103 1.45 -27.39 1.81
CA THR A 103 2.78 -27.56 1.21
C THR A 103 3.05 -26.65 0.02
N SER A 104 2.07 -25.85 -0.43
CA SER A 104 2.30 -24.82 -1.43
C SER A 104 3.38 -23.84 -0.96
N GLN A 105 4.28 -23.44 -1.85
CA GLN A 105 5.30 -22.44 -1.56
C GLN A 105 4.65 -21.08 -1.26
N ASN A 106 4.84 -20.59 -0.03
CA ASN A 106 4.38 -19.27 0.40
C ASN A 106 5.01 -18.16 -0.44
N TRP A 107 4.26 -17.08 -0.65
CA TRP A 107 4.79 -15.89 -1.31
C TRP A 107 5.82 -15.19 -0.43
N ASN A 108 6.96 -14.82 -1.03
CA ASN A 108 7.99 -14.01 -0.41
C ASN A 108 8.21 -12.74 -1.25
N GLU A 109 7.87 -11.59 -0.67
CA GLU A 109 8.02 -10.28 -1.34
C GLU A 109 9.49 -9.93 -1.59
N GLY A 110 10.42 -10.33 -0.70
CA GLY A 110 11.84 -10.00 -0.82
C GLY A 110 12.53 -10.73 -1.98
N SER A 111 12.13 -11.98 -2.26
CA SER A 111 12.64 -12.77 -3.38
C SER A 111 11.72 -12.79 -4.60
N ASN A 112 10.53 -12.17 -4.53
CA ASN A 112 9.51 -12.19 -5.59
C ASN A 112 9.22 -13.61 -6.10
N SER A 113 9.09 -14.55 -5.16
CA SER A 113 8.96 -15.98 -5.44
C SER A 113 7.89 -16.60 -4.55
N GLY A 114 7.31 -17.72 -5.00
CA GLY A 114 6.25 -18.43 -4.30
C GLY A 114 4.94 -18.38 -5.09
N SER A 115 3.87 -18.88 -4.47
CA SER A 115 2.57 -18.94 -5.10
C SER A 115 1.90 -17.56 -5.16
N ILE A 116 1.38 -17.20 -6.34
CA ILE A 116 0.74 -15.91 -6.60
C ILE A 116 -0.36 -16.05 -7.65
N ILE A 117 -1.47 -15.37 -7.41
CA ILE A 117 -2.51 -15.06 -8.41
C ILE A 117 -2.66 -13.55 -8.45
N GLU A 118 -2.29 -12.96 -9.59
CA GLU A 118 -2.27 -11.52 -9.77
C GLU A 118 -2.80 -11.10 -11.14
N ASN A 119 -3.59 -10.02 -11.18
CA ASN A 119 -4.24 -9.51 -12.39
C ASN A 119 -5.06 -10.60 -13.13
N ALA A 120 -5.82 -11.38 -12.36
CA ALA A 120 -6.72 -12.40 -12.89
C ALA A 120 -8.19 -12.01 -12.74
N ILE A 121 -9.02 -12.57 -13.60
CA ILE A 121 -10.47 -12.53 -13.55
C ILE A 121 -10.96 -13.93 -13.20
N LEU A 122 -11.77 -14.04 -12.14
CA LEU A 122 -12.33 -15.29 -11.63
C LEU A 122 -13.86 -15.23 -11.71
N ASP A 123 -14.41 -15.92 -12.71
CA ASP A 123 -15.85 -16.02 -12.99
C ASP A 123 -16.40 -17.36 -12.51
N SER A 124 -17.13 -17.34 -11.40
CA SER A 124 -17.63 -18.54 -10.71
C SER A 124 -16.51 -19.55 -10.36
N VAL A 125 -15.40 -19.03 -9.83
CA VAL A 125 -14.24 -19.80 -9.33
C VAL A 125 -13.91 -19.35 -7.91
N GLY A 126 -13.85 -20.29 -6.98
CA GLY A 126 -13.34 -20.04 -5.61
C GLY A 126 -11.85 -20.33 -5.48
N ILE A 127 -11.17 -19.58 -4.63
CA ILE A 127 -9.81 -19.88 -4.13
C ILE A 127 -9.93 -20.43 -2.72
N PHE A 128 -9.29 -21.57 -2.47
CA PHE A 128 -9.29 -22.25 -1.19
C PHE A 128 -7.85 -22.29 -0.68
N VAL A 129 -7.59 -21.61 0.44
CA VAL A 129 -6.26 -21.57 1.06
C VAL A 129 -6.29 -22.43 2.30
N GLN A 130 -5.56 -23.54 2.29
CA GLN A 130 -5.50 -24.49 3.39
C GLN A 130 -4.13 -24.39 4.07
N GLY A 131 -3.90 -23.39 4.91
CA GLY A 131 -2.63 -23.24 5.65
C GLY A 131 -1.40 -22.76 4.85
N ALA A 132 -1.54 -22.40 3.56
CA ALA A 132 -0.51 -21.74 2.76
C ALA A 132 -0.68 -20.21 2.72
N GLU A 133 0.32 -19.49 2.21
CA GLU A 133 0.30 -18.02 2.11
C GLU A 133 0.56 -17.54 0.67
N PRO A 134 -0.32 -17.83 -0.31
CA PRO A 134 -0.19 -17.29 -1.66
C PRO A 134 -0.47 -15.78 -1.67
N LYS A 135 0.17 -15.02 -2.55
CA LYS A 135 -0.23 -13.63 -2.80
C LYS A 135 -1.47 -13.61 -3.70
N ILE A 136 -2.55 -13.01 -3.20
CA ILE A 136 -3.80 -12.84 -3.95
C ILE A 136 -3.99 -11.33 -4.14
N ASN A 137 -3.55 -10.81 -5.29
CA ASN A 137 -3.45 -9.38 -5.51
C ASN A 137 -4.08 -8.92 -6.84
N CYS A 138 -4.76 -7.77 -6.88
CA CYS A 138 -5.24 -7.19 -8.14
C CYS A 138 -6.17 -8.09 -8.97
N ASN A 139 -7.00 -8.93 -8.34
CA ASN A 139 -7.92 -9.82 -9.05
C ASN A 139 -9.37 -9.29 -9.05
N LEU A 140 -10.12 -9.61 -10.10
CA LEU A 140 -11.56 -9.39 -10.17
C LEU A 140 -12.28 -10.72 -9.94
N PHE A 141 -13.06 -10.81 -8.88
CA PHE A 141 -13.93 -11.95 -8.64
C PHE A 141 -15.38 -11.53 -8.92
N TYR A 142 -16.15 -12.37 -9.61
CA TYR A 142 -17.60 -12.23 -9.73
C TYR A 142 -18.24 -13.55 -10.18
N ASP A 143 -19.57 -13.59 -10.24
CA ASP A 143 -20.29 -14.62 -10.99
C ASP A 143 -21.09 -13.96 -12.12
N SER A 144 -20.85 -14.40 -13.35
CA SER A 144 -21.57 -13.97 -14.54
C SER A 144 -23.00 -14.54 -14.64
N GLY A 145 -23.35 -15.51 -13.79
CA GLY A 145 -24.58 -16.30 -13.90
C GLY A 145 -24.54 -17.36 -15.01
N LYS A 146 -23.38 -17.52 -15.68
CA LYS A 146 -23.16 -18.54 -16.71
C LYS A 146 -22.89 -19.93 -16.12
N TYR A 147 -22.35 -19.99 -14.90
CA TYR A 147 -21.94 -21.24 -14.25
C TYR A 147 -22.62 -21.38 -12.88
N ILE A 148 -22.31 -22.45 -12.16
CA ILE A 148 -22.79 -22.61 -10.78
C ILE A 148 -22.03 -21.59 -9.90
N PRO A 149 -22.73 -20.76 -9.11
CA PRO A 149 -22.10 -19.76 -8.28
C PRO A 149 -21.25 -20.39 -7.18
N ALA A 150 -20.08 -19.82 -6.93
CA ALA A 150 -19.30 -20.14 -5.74
C ALA A 150 -19.96 -19.54 -4.48
N PRO A 151 -19.95 -20.24 -3.32
CA PRO A 151 -20.42 -19.69 -2.06
C PRO A 151 -19.49 -18.60 -1.57
N TYR A 152 -18.20 -18.69 -1.90
CA TYR A 152 -17.19 -17.72 -1.57
C TYR A 152 -16.22 -17.49 -2.72
N ALA A 153 -15.70 -16.27 -2.83
CA ALA A 153 -14.61 -15.95 -3.74
C ALA A 153 -13.28 -16.51 -3.21
N ILE A 154 -13.07 -16.36 -1.90
CA ILE A 154 -11.90 -16.87 -1.18
C ILE A 154 -12.36 -17.52 0.13
N SER A 155 -11.93 -18.74 0.39
CA SER A 155 -12.05 -19.40 1.71
C SER A 155 -10.67 -19.70 2.27
N VAL A 156 -10.40 -19.21 3.47
CA VAL A 156 -9.15 -19.42 4.22
C VAL A 156 -9.43 -20.39 5.37
N LEU A 157 -8.80 -21.56 5.32
CA LEU A 157 -9.03 -22.69 6.21
C LEU A 157 -7.74 -23.12 6.92
N GLY A 158 -7.84 -23.32 8.24
CA GLY A 158 -6.89 -24.12 9.02
C GLY A 158 -5.62 -23.39 9.48
N PRO A 159 -4.86 -24.00 10.41
CA PRO A 159 -3.69 -23.36 10.99
C PRO A 159 -2.50 -23.33 10.04
N SER A 160 -2.16 -22.14 9.53
CA SER A 160 -0.82 -21.89 8.98
C SER A 160 0.20 -21.75 10.12
N SER A 161 1.46 -22.07 9.83
CA SER A 161 2.53 -22.09 10.83
C SER A 161 3.17 -20.71 11.11
N ASN A 162 2.75 -19.62 10.45
CA ASN A 162 3.35 -18.29 10.57
C ASN A 162 2.39 -17.20 10.00
N PRO A 163 2.36 -15.94 10.44
CA PRO A 163 1.33 -14.99 9.99
C PRO A 163 1.84 -14.10 8.83
N ALA A 164 1.08 -14.06 7.73
CA ALA A 164 0.60 -12.83 7.07
C ALA A 164 0.16 -13.11 5.62
N LEU A 165 -0.83 -13.99 5.41
CA LEU A 165 -1.51 -14.02 4.11
C LEU A 165 -2.06 -12.62 3.82
N ILE A 166 -1.63 -12.00 2.71
CA ILE A 166 -2.14 -10.69 2.28
C ILE A 166 -3.08 -10.90 1.11
N ILE A 167 -4.33 -10.48 1.29
CA ILE A 167 -5.34 -10.39 0.23
C ILE A 167 -5.51 -8.91 -0.06
N SER A 168 -4.99 -8.44 -1.20
CA SER A 168 -4.91 -7.01 -1.47
C SER A 168 -5.38 -6.59 -2.85
N ASN A 169 -5.91 -5.38 -2.97
CA ASN A 169 -6.29 -4.77 -4.25
C ASN A 169 -7.23 -5.65 -5.10
N ASN A 170 -8.04 -6.52 -4.50
CA ASN A 170 -9.01 -7.32 -5.24
C ASN A 170 -10.35 -6.60 -5.29
N THR A 171 -11.14 -6.86 -6.32
CA THR A 171 -12.53 -6.42 -6.39
C THR A 171 -13.45 -7.63 -6.34
N PHE A 172 -14.36 -7.63 -5.37
CA PHE A 172 -15.37 -8.64 -5.17
C PHE A 172 -16.71 -8.10 -5.70
N GLY A 173 -17.08 -8.58 -6.89
CA GLY A 173 -18.37 -8.34 -7.55
C GLY A 173 -19.49 -9.19 -6.96
N SER A 174 -20.66 -9.20 -7.60
CA SER A 174 -21.84 -9.93 -7.09
C SER A 174 -21.86 -11.40 -7.48
N GLY A 175 -22.74 -12.16 -6.82
CA GLY A 175 -23.15 -13.51 -7.24
C GLY A 175 -22.57 -14.66 -6.41
N TYR A 176 -21.92 -14.37 -5.28
CA TYR A 176 -21.61 -15.39 -4.28
C TYR A 176 -22.83 -15.76 -3.44
N THR A 177 -23.00 -17.05 -3.14
CA THR A 177 -24.16 -17.50 -2.34
C THR A 177 -23.99 -17.32 -0.84
N LEU A 178 -22.76 -17.20 -0.32
CA LEU A 178 -22.48 -16.99 1.12
C LEU A 178 -21.71 -15.68 1.34
N SER A 179 -20.40 -15.65 1.05
CA SER A 179 -19.57 -14.49 1.35
C SER A 179 -18.60 -14.12 0.23
N ALA A 180 -17.99 -12.93 0.26
CA ALA A 180 -16.85 -12.68 -0.62
C ALA A 180 -15.61 -13.40 -0.09
N ILE A 181 -15.32 -13.21 1.21
CA ILE A 181 -14.22 -13.89 1.89
C ILE A 181 -14.77 -14.63 3.11
N GLU A 182 -14.38 -15.89 3.28
CA GLU A 182 -14.57 -16.66 4.50
C GLU A 182 -13.21 -16.94 5.16
N ILE A 183 -13.16 -16.81 6.48
CA ILE A 183 -11.94 -17.04 7.27
C ILE A 183 -12.28 -17.94 8.45
N SER A 184 -11.53 -19.04 8.58
CA SER A 184 -11.60 -19.93 9.72
C SER A 184 -10.23 -20.26 10.30
N GLN A 185 -10.12 -20.16 11.62
CA GLN A 185 -8.95 -20.52 12.43
C GLN A 185 -7.73 -19.58 12.24
N PRO A 186 -6.84 -19.46 13.26
CA PRO A 186 -5.60 -18.68 13.15
C PRO A 186 -4.56 -19.36 12.26
N PRO A 187 -3.62 -18.62 11.66
CA PRO A 187 -3.51 -17.16 11.70
C PRO A 187 -4.38 -16.51 10.63
N THR A 188 -4.81 -15.28 10.92
CA THR A 188 -5.75 -14.53 10.08
C THR A 188 -5.03 -13.76 8.97
N PRO A 189 -5.66 -13.62 7.78
CA PRO A 189 -5.11 -12.80 6.71
C PRO A 189 -5.20 -11.30 7.03
N ILE A 190 -4.39 -10.51 6.34
CA ILE A 190 -4.56 -9.06 6.22
C ILE A 190 -5.34 -8.80 4.94
N LEU A 191 -6.48 -8.11 5.06
CA LEU A 191 -7.28 -7.66 3.95
C LEU A 191 -7.05 -6.16 3.76
N ILE A 192 -6.49 -5.73 2.63
CA ILE A 192 -6.15 -4.31 2.43
C ILE A 192 -6.34 -3.84 0.98
N GLY A 193 -6.95 -2.68 0.77
CA GLY A 193 -7.16 -2.12 -0.57
C GLY A 193 -8.17 -2.90 -1.41
N ASN A 194 -8.99 -3.78 -0.85
CA ASN A 194 -10.01 -4.49 -1.61
C ASN A 194 -11.26 -3.64 -1.79
N ASN A 195 -12.01 -3.92 -2.87
CA ASN A 195 -13.31 -3.35 -3.18
C ASN A 195 -14.40 -4.42 -3.00
N PHE A 196 -15.19 -4.32 -1.93
CA PHE A 196 -16.40 -5.11 -1.75
C PHE A 196 -17.59 -4.33 -2.35
N VAL A 197 -17.92 -4.63 -3.60
CA VAL A 197 -18.92 -3.87 -4.39
C VAL A 197 -20.11 -4.71 -4.81
N GLY A 198 -19.98 -6.04 -4.78
CA GLY A 198 -21.08 -6.98 -4.98
C GLY A 198 -21.95 -7.17 -3.75
N LYS A 199 -23.13 -7.75 -3.96
CA LYS A 199 -23.99 -8.24 -2.88
C LYS A 199 -23.77 -9.74 -2.69
N SER A 200 -23.32 -10.13 -1.51
CA SER A 200 -23.33 -11.47 -0.93
C SER A 200 -24.06 -11.43 0.41
N ALA A 201 -24.23 -12.56 1.11
CA ALA A 201 -24.77 -12.52 2.47
C ALA A 201 -23.81 -11.78 3.42
N TYR A 202 -22.50 -12.00 3.25
CA TYR A 202 -21.44 -11.26 3.94
C TYR A 202 -20.30 -10.86 3.00
N ASN A 203 -19.69 -9.70 3.20
CA ASN A 203 -18.43 -9.33 2.57
C ASN A 203 -17.28 -10.12 3.22
N VAL A 204 -17.25 -10.17 4.55
CA VAL A 204 -16.30 -10.99 5.32
C VAL A 204 -17.07 -11.83 6.33
N ASN A 205 -16.87 -13.14 6.27
CA ASN A 205 -17.50 -14.11 7.17
C ASN A 205 -16.44 -14.79 8.05
N LEU A 206 -16.50 -14.58 9.36
CA LEU A 206 -15.70 -15.36 10.30
C LEU A 206 -16.44 -16.63 10.70
N TRP A 207 -15.70 -17.73 10.84
CA TRP A 207 -16.25 -19.03 11.19
C TRP A 207 -15.31 -19.80 12.12
N TYR A 208 -15.85 -20.60 13.05
CA TYR A 208 -15.10 -21.27 14.14
C TYR A 208 -14.27 -20.30 15.02
N TYR A 209 -13.27 -20.81 15.74
CA TYR A 209 -12.36 -20.02 16.58
C TYR A 209 -11.38 -19.21 15.72
N THR A 210 -11.83 -18.07 15.21
CA THR A 210 -11.04 -17.16 14.38
C THR A 210 -10.68 -15.91 15.18
N PRO A 211 -9.39 -15.54 15.33
CA PRO A 211 -8.98 -14.29 15.97
C PRO A 211 -9.42 -13.04 15.19
N ASP A 212 -9.04 -11.87 15.71
CA ASP A 212 -9.24 -10.61 15.02
C ASP A 212 -8.59 -10.63 13.62
N VAL A 213 -9.31 -10.10 12.64
CA VAL A 213 -8.88 -9.97 11.25
C VAL A 213 -8.68 -8.49 10.96
N ASN A 214 -7.49 -8.12 10.48
CA ASN A 214 -7.25 -6.77 10.00
C ASN A 214 -7.84 -6.61 8.60
N ALA A 215 -8.89 -5.79 8.48
CA ALA A 215 -9.55 -5.46 7.23
C ALA A 215 -9.67 -3.94 7.03
N ALA A 216 -8.71 -3.17 7.56
CA ALA A 216 -8.66 -1.74 7.36
C ALA A 216 -8.28 -1.40 5.90
N TYR A 217 -8.64 -0.19 5.48
CA TYR A 217 -8.34 0.38 4.17
C TYR A 217 -8.93 -0.42 3.01
N ASN A 218 -10.11 -1.02 3.19
CA ASN A 218 -10.92 -1.56 2.11
C ASN A 218 -12.10 -0.62 1.80
N TRP A 219 -12.59 -0.66 0.57
CA TRP A 219 -13.87 -0.04 0.18
C TRP A 219 -14.98 -1.06 0.36
N TRP A 220 -16.03 -0.69 1.09
CA TRP A 220 -17.12 -1.62 1.46
C TRP A 220 -18.42 -1.37 0.69
N GLY A 221 -18.35 -0.58 -0.40
CA GLY A 221 -19.53 -0.18 -1.15
C GLY A 221 -20.30 1.00 -0.54
N THR A 222 -19.92 1.44 0.66
CA THR A 222 -20.57 2.52 1.42
C THR A 222 -19.58 3.15 2.40
N THR A 223 -19.89 4.36 2.86
CA THR A 223 -19.16 5.06 3.93
C THR A 223 -19.90 5.04 5.27
N ASP A 224 -21.06 4.40 5.35
CA ASP A 224 -21.83 4.24 6.59
C ASP A 224 -21.29 3.05 7.39
N PRO A 225 -20.63 3.26 8.56
CA PRO A 225 -20.05 2.18 9.35
C PRO A 225 -21.06 1.12 9.78
N GLN A 226 -22.32 1.49 10.01
CA GLN A 226 -23.35 0.52 10.40
C GLN A 226 -23.72 -0.36 9.22
N ALA A 227 -23.85 0.22 8.03
CA ALA A 227 -24.08 -0.53 6.81
C ALA A 227 -22.89 -1.48 6.51
N ILE A 228 -21.66 -1.06 6.77
CA ILE A 228 -20.47 -1.93 6.65
C ILE A 228 -20.55 -3.08 7.64
N ASN A 229 -20.80 -2.78 8.92
CA ASN A 229 -20.90 -3.79 9.97
C ASN A 229 -21.97 -4.85 9.68
N ASN A 230 -23.12 -4.45 9.10
CA ASN A 230 -24.18 -5.39 8.71
C ASN A 230 -23.78 -6.34 7.57
N THR A 231 -22.67 -6.07 6.87
CA THR A 231 -22.12 -6.97 5.82
C THR A 231 -21.01 -7.87 6.34
N ILE A 232 -20.68 -7.82 7.63
CA ILE A 232 -19.61 -8.58 8.25
C ILE A 232 -20.24 -9.53 9.27
N ASN A 233 -19.77 -10.78 9.32
CA ASN A 233 -20.10 -11.71 10.42
C ASN A 233 -18.86 -11.86 11.31
N ASP A 234 -18.89 -11.27 12.51
CA ASP A 234 -17.75 -11.25 13.44
C ASP A 234 -18.16 -11.37 14.93
N PHE A 235 -17.30 -10.93 15.85
CA PHE A 235 -17.56 -10.86 17.29
C PHE A 235 -18.93 -10.27 17.67
N TYR A 236 -19.43 -9.28 16.91
CA TYR A 236 -20.71 -8.63 17.21
C TYR A 236 -21.92 -9.52 16.88
N ASP A 237 -21.76 -10.49 15.99
CA ASP A 237 -22.76 -11.49 15.65
C ASP A 237 -22.61 -12.76 16.51
N ASN A 238 -21.36 -13.14 16.80
CA ASN A 238 -21.03 -14.27 17.65
C ASN A 238 -19.73 -14.03 18.44
N PHE A 239 -19.86 -13.94 19.77
CA PHE A 239 -18.76 -13.68 20.70
C PHE A 239 -17.64 -14.73 20.73
N GLN A 240 -17.78 -15.86 20.02
CA GLN A 240 -16.71 -16.83 19.83
C GLN A 240 -15.74 -16.47 18.70
N PHE A 241 -16.10 -15.50 17.87
CA PHE A 241 -15.27 -14.98 16.77
C PHE A 241 -14.48 -13.76 17.24
N GLY A 242 -13.40 -13.45 16.54
CA GLY A 242 -12.68 -12.19 16.65
C GLY A 242 -13.40 -11.06 15.93
N LYS A 243 -12.84 -9.86 16.02
CA LYS A 243 -13.35 -8.67 15.33
C LYS A 243 -12.78 -8.56 13.93
N VAL A 244 -13.60 -8.14 12.98
CA VAL A 244 -13.07 -7.63 11.70
C VAL A 244 -12.80 -6.14 11.88
N ILE A 245 -11.51 -5.79 11.95
CA ILE A 245 -11.07 -4.41 12.15
C ILE A 245 -11.12 -3.71 10.79
N PHE A 246 -12.27 -3.15 10.43
CA PHE A 246 -12.49 -2.49 9.14
C PHE A 246 -12.28 -0.96 9.17
N VAL A 247 -12.00 -0.38 10.35
CA VAL A 247 -11.74 1.06 10.52
C VAL A 247 -10.23 1.29 10.65
N PRO A 248 -9.64 2.23 9.89
CA PRO A 248 -10.29 3.08 8.88
C PRO A 248 -10.72 2.29 7.64
N PHE A 249 -11.79 2.70 6.98
CA PHE A 249 -12.22 2.19 5.67
C PHE A 249 -12.08 3.28 4.60
N LEU A 250 -12.01 2.89 3.32
CA LEU A 250 -11.94 3.84 2.21
C LEU A 250 -13.27 4.57 2.03
N THR A 251 -13.23 5.82 1.59
CA THR A 251 -14.44 6.64 1.31
C THR A 251 -14.91 6.57 -0.14
N ALA A 252 -14.13 5.89 -1.00
CA ALA A 252 -14.42 5.61 -2.39
C ALA A 252 -13.77 4.26 -2.79
N PRO A 253 -14.18 3.64 -3.91
CA PRO A 253 -13.51 2.45 -4.44
C PRO A 253 -11.99 2.65 -4.61
N ASN A 254 -11.20 1.64 -4.21
CA ASN A 254 -9.77 1.57 -4.54
C ASN A 254 -9.59 1.39 -6.05
N LEU A 255 -8.97 2.37 -6.71
CA LEU A 255 -8.71 2.34 -8.15
C LEU A 255 -7.54 1.42 -8.54
N ALA A 256 -6.72 0.98 -7.59
CA ALA A 256 -5.69 -0.02 -7.85
C ALA A 256 -6.28 -1.44 -8.00
N ALA A 257 -7.52 -1.65 -7.53
CA ALA A 257 -8.23 -2.90 -7.71
C ALA A 257 -9.03 -2.88 -9.05
N PRO A 258 -9.16 -4.02 -9.76
CA PRO A 258 -9.87 -4.07 -11.04
C PRO A 258 -11.31 -3.55 -10.95
N ALA A 259 -11.77 -2.75 -11.91
CA ALA A 259 -13.14 -2.25 -11.88
C ALA A 259 -14.15 -3.39 -12.10
N TYR A 260 -15.21 -3.43 -11.28
CA TYR A 260 -16.39 -4.27 -11.52
C TYR A 260 -17.50 -3.39 -12.11
N THR A 261 -17.91 -3.70 -13.34
CA THR A 261 -19.11 -3.11 -13.93
C THR A 261 -20.17 -4.20 -14.00
N PRO A 262 -21.28 -4.11 -13.25
CA PRO A 262 -22.37 -5.05 -13.46
C PRO A 262 -22.86 -4.91 -14.89
N SER A 263 -23.01 -6.03 -15.60
CA SER A 263 -23.53 -6.04 -16.97
C SER A 263 -24.81 -5.21 -17.03
N PRO A 264 -24.92 -4.23 -17.94
CA PRO A 264 -26.10 -3.36 -17.98
C PRO A 264 -27.33 -4.20 -18.30
N THR A 265 -28.25 -4.28 -17.36
CA THR A 265 -29.64 -4.63 -17.69
C THR A 265 -30.14 -3.53 -18.63
N PRO A 266 -30.66 -3.85 -19.83
CA PRO A 266 -31.05 -2.85 -20.81
C PRO A 266 -32.18 -2.00 -20.23
N SER A 267 -31.88 -0.73 -19.92
CA SER A 267 -32.88 0.26 -19.51
C SER A 267 -33.33 1.06 -20.74
N PRO A 268 -34.63 1.41 -20.87
CA PRO A 268 -35.21 1.90 -22.10
C PRO A 268 -34.69 3.31 -22.44
N THR A 269 -34.34 3.50 -23.70
CA THR A 269 -33.94 4.77 -24.29
C THR A 269 -35.10 5.76 -24.28
N SER A 270 -35.02 6.81 -23.45
CA SER A 270 -35.84 8.02 -23.63
C SER A 270 -35.16 8.93 -24.66
N ASN A 271 -35.80 9.01 -25.81
CA ASN A 271 -35.39 9.83 -26.94
C ASN A 271 -35.97 11.24 -26.74
N THR A 272 -35.13 12.25 -26.49
CA THR A 272 -35.53 13.65 -26.64
C THR A 272 -34.58 14.37 -27.59
N SER A 273 -35.08 14.55 -28.81
CA SER A 273 -34.53 15.41 -29.84
C SER A 273 -34.73 16.88 -29.47
N PRO A 274 -33.70 17.75 -29.54
CA PRO A 274 -33.89 19.20 -29.58
C PRO A 274 -33.96 19.67 -31.03
N THR A 275 -35.06 20.36 -31.36
CA THR A 275 -35.27 21.15 -32.58
C THR A 275 -34.27 22.29 -32.71
N THR A 276 -33.65 22.43 -33.88
CA THR A 276 -32.81 23.57 -34.27
C THR A 276 -33.64 24.71 -34.83
N GLN A 277 -33.34 25.95 -34.40
CA GLN A 277 -33.77 27.19 -35.05
C GLN A 277 -32.51 27.90 -35.57
N PRO A 278 -32.51 28.46 -36.79
CA PRO A 278 -31.33 29.13 -37.35
C PRO A 278 -31.34 30.63 -37.01
N ASP A 279 -30.21 31.18 -36.57
CA ASP A 279 -29.90 32.58 -36.90
C ASP A 279 -28.41 32.95 -36.86
N SER A 280 -28.08 33.79 -37.84
CA SER A 280 -26.98 34.76 -38.04
C SER A 280 -25.52 34.37 -37.79
N THR A 281 -24.78 34.42 -38.89
CA THR A 281 -23.33 34.49 -39.04
C THR A 281 -22.67 35.57 -38.19
N PRO A 282 -21.63 35.27 -37.37
CA PRO A 282 -20.83 36.30 -36.73
C PRO A 282 -19.61 36.71 -37.57
N THR A 283 -19.37 38.02 -37.58
CA THR A 283 -18.17 38.74 -38.04
C THR A 283 -16.91 38.29 -37.27
N PRO A 284 -15.70 38.26 -37.86
CA PRO A 284 -14.48 37.82 -37.16
C PRO A 284 -14.05 38.82 -36.07
N THR A 285 -13.97 38.33 -34.83
CA THR A 285 -13.36 39.00 -33.67
C THR A 285 -11.88 38.59 -33.58
N PRO A 286 -10.95 39.50 -33.21
CA PRO A 286 -9.51 39.20 -33.15
C PRO A 286 -9.18 38.02 -32.23
N THR A 287 -8.26 37.17 -32.69
CA THR A 287 -7.71 36.03 -31.95
C THR A 287 -7.21 36.46 -30.56
N PRO A 288 -7.77 35.93 -29.46
CA PRO A 288 -7.25 36.22 -28.13
C PRO A 288 -5.84 35.62 -27.97
N SER A 289 -4.94 36.40 -27.36
CA SER A 289 -3.63 35.92 -26.92
C SER A 289 -3.80 34.72 -25.98
N ALA A 290 -2.93 33.71 -26.11
CA ALA A 290 -2.98 32.51 -25.27
C ALA A 290 -2.94 32.91 -23.78
N PRO A 291 -3.82 32.35 -22.92
CA PRO A 291 -3.85 32.67 -21.50
C PRO A 291 -2.51 32.31 -20.84
N ASP A 292 -2.04 33.09 -19.87
CA ASP A 292 -0.78 32.85 -19.19
C ASP A 292 -0.88 31.62 -18.25
N ARG A 293 0.25 30.89 -18.07
CA ARG A 293 0.32 29.72 -17.17
C ARG A 293 0.78 30.15 -15.77
N PRO A 294 -0.02 29.96 -14.72
CA PRO A 294 0.37 30.29 -13.35
C PRO A 294 1.35 29.26 -12.77
N LEU A 295 2.14 29.71 -11.80
CA LEU A 295 3.00 28.89 -10.95
C LEU A 295 2.19 28.36 -9.76
N LEU A 296 2.23 27.05 -9.55
CA LEU A 296 1.64 26.38 -8.39
C LEU A 296 2.74 25.71 -7.58
N GLU A 297 2.91 26.15 -6.35
CA GLU A 297 3.90 25.62 -5.42
C GLU A 297 3.23 24.79 -4.32
N LEU A 298 3.98 23.84 -3.76
CA LEU A 298 3.48 22.92 -2.75
C LEU A 298 4.57 22.63 -1.72
N SER A 299 4.17 22.59 -0.46
CA SER A 299 5.00 22.30 0.69
C SER A 299 4.20 21.48 1.70
N CYS A 300 4.89 20.67 2.49
CA CYS A 300 4.30 19.89 3.56
C CYS A 300 4.97 20.27 4.87
N ARG A 301 4.17 20.58 5.88
CA ARG A 301 4.63 20.93 7.22
C ARG A 301 4.09 19.89 8.21
N SER A 302 4.97 19.16 8.87
CA SER A 302 4.55 18.03 9.71
C SER A 302 4.75 18.33 11.19
N SER A 303 3.82 17.86 12.04
CA SER A 303 4.14 17.64 13.46
C SER A 303 5.09 16.46 13.61
N THR A 304 5.69 16.34 14.79
CA THR A 304 6.64 15.25 15.08
C THR A 304 6.16 14.28 16.16
N ASP A 305 4.98 14.52 16.73
CA ASP A 305 4.32 13.64 17.71
C ASP A 305 3.58 12.49 17.01
N TYR A 306 3.84 11.25 17.43
CA TYR A 306 3.22 10.06 16.85
C TYR A 306 1.71 9.96 17.09
N SER A 307 1.25 10.32 18.30
CA SER A 307 -0.16 10.20 18.71
C SER A 307 -1.06 11.27 18.09
N ASN A 308 -0.47 12.40 17.70
CA ASN A 308 -1.15 13.53 17.09
C ASN A 308 -0.46 13.95 15.78
N PHE A 309 0.00 12.96 15.01
CA PHE A 309 0.70 13.23 13.76
C PHE A 309 -0.23 13.87 12.74
N LYS A 310 0.20 15.01 12.20
CA LYS A 310 -0.59 15.85 11.31
C LYS A 310 0.33 16.52 10.30
N VAL A 311 -0.15 16.64 9.08
CA VAL A 311 0.56 17.29 7.97
C VAL A 311 -0.29 18.44 7.45
N ASP A 312 0.22 19.66 7.55
CA ASP A 312 -0.35 20.80 6.86
C ASP A 312 0.26 20.89 5.46
N ILE A 313 -0.55 20.57 4.45
CA ILE A 313 -0.21 20.69 3.03
C ILE A 313 -0.55 22.13 2.62
N ALA A 314 0.46 22.90 2.27
CA ALA A 314 0.33 24.33 1.96
C ALA A 314 0.97 24.67 0.62
N GLY A 315 0.46 25.71 -0.05
CA GLY A 315 0.98 26.15 -1.32
C GLY A 315 0.46 27.52 -1.75
N THR A 316 0.91 27.95 -2.92
CA THR A 316 0.59 29.24 -3.53
C THR A 316 0.30 29.06 -5.01
N LEU A 317 -0.76 29.71 -5.52
CA LEU A 317 -1.04 29.85 -6.95
C LEU A 317 -0.80 31.30 -7.35
N THR A 318 0.21 31.56 -8.19
CA THR A 318 0.61 32.91 -8.57
C THR A 318 0.84 33.06 -10.07
N ILE A 319 0.70 34.28 -10.58
CA ILE A 319 1.09 34.66 -11.93
C ILE A 319 1.94 35.94 -11.87
N GLY A 320 3.17 35.88 -12.38
CA GLY A 320 4.12 37.00 -12.27
C GLY A 320 4.40 37.44 -10.82
N GLY A 321 4.27 36.53 -9.85
CA GLY A 321 4.42 36.81 -8.41
C GLY A 321 3.17 37.39 -7.73
N ILE A 322 2.06 37.56 -8.45
CA ILE A 322 0.78 38.02 -7.90
C ILE A 322 -0.12 36.82 -7.64
N GLY A 323 -0.70 36.75 -6.44
CA GLY A 323 -1.64 35.69 -6.05
C GLY A 323 -2.91 35.65 -6.89
N ILE A 324 -3.35 34.45 -7.25
CA ILE A 324 -4.65 34.23 -7.90
C ILE A 324 -5.65 33.80 -6.82
N PRO A 325 -6.62 34.66 -6.43
CA PRO A 325 -7.56 34.38 -5.36
C PRO A 325 -8.77 33.58 -5.83
N ASN A 326 -9.45 32.92 -4.88
CA ASN A 326 -10.68 32.15 -5.08
C ASN A 326 -10.56 31.07 -6.18
N ALA A 327 -9.37 30.52 -6.36
CA ALA A 327 -9.11 29.42 -7.28
C ALA A 327 -9.22 28.08 -6.56
N ASP A 328 -9.95 27.14 -7.15
CA ASP A 328 -10.07 25.77 -6.63
C ASP A 328 -8.78 24.99 -6.92
N ILE A 329 -8.16 24.51 -5.85
CA ILE A 329 -6.99 23.63 -5.87
C ILE A 329 -7.43 22.24 -5.41
N LEU A 330 -7.37 21.27 -6.31
CA LEU A 330 -7.56 19.87 -5.97
C LEU A 330 -6.24 19.33 -5.40
N LEU A 331 -6.28 18.88 -4.16
CA LEU A 331 -5.18 18.15 -3.53
C LEU A 331 -5.46 16.66 -3.61
N SER A 332 -4.47 15.91 -4.05
CA SER A 332 -4.50 14.46 -4.13
C SER A 332 -3.19 13.87 -3.63
N TYR A 333 -3.21 12.63 -3.19
CA TYR A 333 -2.00 11.90 -2.83
C TYR A 333 -1.94 10.54 -3.52
N SER A 334 -0.76 9.93 -3.56
CA SER A 334 -0.52 8.63 -4.15
C SER A 334 0.41 7.84 -3.24
N VAL A 335 0.08 6.59 -2.94
CA VAL A 335 0.95 5.65 -2.20
C VAL A 335 1.72 4.69 -3.12
N ASN A 336 1.56 4.81 -4.44
CA ASN A 336 2.12 3.89 -5.43
C ASN A 336 2.90 4.62 -6.53
N ASN A 337 3.68 5.64 -6.14
CA ASN A 337 4.56 6.39 -7.04
C ASN A 337 3.86 7.02 -8.26
N GLY A 338 2.63 7.50 -8.08
CA GLY A 338 1.88 8.26 -9.07
C GLY A 338 1.05 7.42 -10.02
N ASN A 339 1.05 6.09 -9.86
CA ASN A 339 0.25 5.17 -10.68
C ASN A 339 -1.26 5.36 -10.45
N SER A 340 -1.68 5.72 -9.23
CA SER A 340 -3.05 6.14 -8.94
C SER A 340 -3.06 7.27 -7.90
N TRP A 341 -4.03 8.18 -8.03
CA TRP A 341 -4.18 9.33 -7.15
C TRP A 341 -5.50 9.20 -6.36
N ILE A 342 -5.45 9.50 -5.07
CA ILE A 342 -6.59 9.61 -4.17
C ILE A 342 -6.78 11.10 -3.86
N ASP A 343 -7.95 11.63 -4.13
CA ASP A 343 -8.25 13.03 -3.81
C ASP A 343 -8.36 13.20 -2.28
N LEU A 344 -7.57 14.11 -1.73
CA LEU A 344 -7.64 14.52 -0.32
C LEU A 344 -8.84 15.44 -0.11
N THR A 345 -8.87 16.53 -0.87
CA THR A 345 -9.91 17.56 -0.79
C THR A 345 -9.70 18.60 -1.90
N THR A 346 -10.68 19.47 -2.08
CA THR A 346 -10.52 20.72 -2.83
C THR A 346 -10.48 21.89 -1.85
N THR A 347 -9.56 22.83 -2.05
CA THR A 347 -9.44 24.05 -1.26
C THR A 347 -9.39 25.28 -2.15
N THR A 348 -9.81 26.43 -1.64
CA THR A 348 -9.83 27.70 -2.38
C THR A 348 -8.67 28.59 -1.95
N THR A 349 -8.00 29.22 -2.90
CA THR A 349 -6.92 30.17 -2.61
C THR A 349 -7.43 31.47 -1.98
N ASP A 350 -6.63 32.06 -1.08
CA ASP A 350 -6.89 33.36 -0.46
C ASP A 350 -6.45 34.55 -1.35
N SER A 351 -6.53 35.78 -0.82
CA SER A 351 -6.15 37.01 -1.55
C SER A 351 -4.70 37.07 -2.02
N THR A 352 -3.82 36.26 -1.42
CA THR A 352 -2.40 36.13 -1.77
C THR A 352 -2.13 34.93 -2.68
N GLY A 353 -3.17 34.18 -3.06
CA GLY A 353 -3.05 32.93 -3.79
C GLY A 353 -2.68 31.74 -2.91
N GLY A 354 -2.60 31.93 -1.59
CA GLY A 354 -2.20 30.91 -0.64
C GLY A 354 -3.34 29.94 -0.32
N PHE A 355 -2.98 28.70 0.02
CA PHE A 355 -3.90 27.70 0.55
C PHE A 355 -3.20 26.80 1.57
N VAL A 356 -3.97 26.25 2.51
CA VAL A 356 -3.50 25.24 3.46
C VAL A 356 -4.60 24.25 3.78
N VAL A 357 -4.24 22.97 3.84
CA VAL A 357 -5.12 21.87 4.24
C VAL A 357 -4.42 20.99 5.25
N SER A 358 -5.12 20.66 6.31
CA SER A 358 -4.67 19.74 7.35
C SER A 358 -5.03 18.30 7.01
N TRP A 359 -4.03 17.43 6.93
CA TRP A 359 -4.16 16.03 6.60
C TRP A 359 -3.62 15.13 7.72
N ASN A 360 -4.45 14.20 8.19
CA ASN A 360 -4.06 13.16 9.14
C ASN A 360 -3.47 11.97 8.36
N ALA A 361 -2.23 12.13 7.89
CA ALA A 361 -1.50 11.08 7.19
C ALA A 361 -1.24 9.87 8.09
N GLN A 362 -1.03 8.68 7.52
CA GLN A 362 -0.48 7.59 8.31
C GLN A 362 0.94 7.95 8.74
N VAL A 363 1.33 7.55 9.95
CA VAL A 363 2.65 7.84 10.56
C VAL A 363 3.83 7.10 9.91
N SER A 364 3.56 6.19 8.95
CA SER A 364 4.56 5.54 8.10
C SER A 364 4.11 5.56 6.63
N GLY A 365 5.05 5.70 5.70
CA GLY A 365 4.78 5.49 4.26
C GLY A 365 5.51 6.44 3.32
N ASN A 366 5.51 6.07 2.04
CA ASN A 366 5.97 6.90 0.93
C ASN A 366 4.75 7.43 0.17
N TYR A 367 4.62 8.75 0.11
CA TYR A 367 3.53 9.43 -0.58
C TYR A 367 4.09 10.30 -1.70
N LEU A 368 3.33 10.44 -2.78
CA LEU A 368 3.39 11.63 -3.62
C LEU A 368 2.19 12.50 -3.28
N ILE A 369 2.37 13.81 -3.17
CA ILE A 369 1.29 14.76 -2.96
C ILE A 369 1.25 15.69 -4.17
N LYS A 370 0.07 15.84 -4.75
CA LYS A 370 -0.16 16.65 -5.95
C LYS A 370 -1.20 17.71 -5.68
N ALA A 371 -0.94 18.92 -6.17
CA ALA A 371 -1.91 19.98 -6.26
C ALA A 371 -2.21 20.25 -7.73
N VAL A 372 -3.49 20.40 -8.07
CA VAL A 372 -3.96 20.68 -9.43
C VAL A 372 -4.88 21.90 -9.43
N TYR A 373 -4.55 22.88 -10.26
CA TYR A 373 -5.44 23.95 -10.65
C TYR A 373 -5.91 23.68 -12.09
N ASN A 374 -7.22 23.52 -12.28
CA ASN A 374 -7.79 23.17 -13.60
C ASN A 374 -7.84 24.33 -14.60
N GLY A 375 -7.40 25.53 -14.21
CA GLY A 375 -7.49 26.72 -15.06
C GLY A 375 -8.89 27.32 -15.10
N ASN A 376 -9.03 28.40 -15.85
CA ASN A 376 -10.30 29.04 -16.18
C ASN A 376 -10.20 29.76 -17.54
N SER A 377 -11.15 30.65 -17.87
CA SER A 377 -11.10 31.44 -19.12
C SER A 377 -9.95 32.44 -19.20
N VAL A 378 -9.24 32.69 -18.11
CA VAL A 378 -8.15 33.69 -17.98
C VAL A 378 -6.78 33.02 -17.82
N TYR A 379 -6.69 31.90 -17.09
CA TYR A 379 -5.44 31.23 -16.75
C TYR A 379 -5.43 29.77 -17.20
N GLN A 380 -4.27 29.28 -17.68
CA GLN A 380 -4.11 27.86 -18.01
C GLN A 380 -4.15 26.98 -16.75
N ASN A 381 -4.46 25.69 -16.93
CA ASN A 381 -4.25 24.70 -15.87
C ASN A 381 -2.76 24.56 -15.51
N THR A 382 -2.50 24.15 -14.26
CA THR A 382 -1.16 23.85 -13.77
C THR A 382 -1.24 22.82 -12.65
N SER A 383 -0.16 22.06 -12.45
CA SER A 383 -0.08 21.07 -11.39
C SER A 383 1.35 20.94 -10.88
N THR A 384 1.51 20.61 -9.62
CA THR A 384 2.81 20.30 -9.01
C THR A 384 2.71 19.01 -8.20
N THR A 385 3.83 18.31 -8.01
CA THR A 385 3.89 17.06 -7.27
C THR A 385 5.18 17.01 -6.45
N VAL A 386 5.07 16.60 -5.20
CA VAL A 386 6.21 16.41 -4.28
C VAL A 386 6.18 15.00 -3.70
N SER A 387 7.35 14.43 -3.45
CA SER A 387 7.48 13.24 -2.60
C SER A 387 7.38 13.66 -1.13
N PHE A 388 6.61 12.91 -0.35
CA PHE A 388 6.45 13.08 1.08
C PHE A 388 6.58 11.70 1.74
N VAL A 389 7.64 11.51 2.54
CA VAL A 389 7.94 10.22 3.17
C VAL A 389 7.97 10.40 4.68
N VAL A 390 7.34 9.47 5.40
CA VAL A 390 7.24 9.50 6.86
C VAL A 390 7.66 8.18 7.47
N THR A 391 8.37 8.24 8.59
CA THR A 391 8.78 7.06 9.34
C THR A 391 8.64 7.30 10.84
N PRO A 392 7.97 6.40 11.59
CA PRO A 392 7.80 6.55 13.03
C PRO A 392 8.99 5.97 13.79
N TYR A 393 9.22 6.48 14.99
CA TYR A 393 10.21 5.97 15.92
C TYR A 393 9.59 5.79 17.32
N GLN A 394 9.66 4.56 17.82
CA GLN A 394 9.19 4.14 19.16
C GLN A 394 7.74 4.52 19.49
N GLN A 395 6.87 4.74 18.49
CA GLN A 395 5.51 5.26 18.68
C GLN A 395 5.44 6.57 19.49
N GLN A 396 6.53 7.33 19.50
CA GLN A 396 6.64 8.62 20.18
C GLN A 396 6.87 9.73 19.17
N ASN A 397 7.79 9.49 18.24
CA ASN A 397 8.26 10.50 17.31
C ASN A 397 7.97 10.09 15.86
N VAL A 398 7.80 11.06 14.98
CA VAL A 398 7.68 10.85 13.53
C VAL A 398 8.68 11.75 12.83
N PHE A 399 9.44 11.16 11.91
CA PHE A 399 10.26 11.91 10.95
C PHE A 399 9.49 12.06 9.66
N SER A 400 9.58 13.22 9.03
CA SER A 400 9.03 13.43 7.69
C SER A 400 10.05 14.10 6.77
N VAL A 401 10.04 13.71 5.51
CA VAL A 401 10.92 14.21 4.44
C VAL A 401 10.06 14.58 3.24
N THR A 402 10.18 15.82 2.78
CA THR A 402 9.53 16.32 1.56
C THR A 402 10.57 16.71 0.52
N SER A 403 10.38 16.33 -0.75
CA SER A 403 11.31 16.64 -1.83
C SER A 403 10.61 16.72 -3.18
N ASN A 404 11.19 17.45 -4.14
CA ASN A 404 10.85 17.34 -5.56
C ASN A 404 11.56 16.17 -6.27
N SER A 405 12.37 15.39 -5.56
CA SER A 405 12.92 14.12 -6.01
C SER A 405 12.14 12.95 -5.43
N THR A 406 12.26 11.78 -6.05
CA THR A 406 11.76 10.52 -5.47
C THR A 406 12.57 10.19 -4.22
N ILE A 407 11.91 9.90 -3.11
CA ILE A 407 12.55 9.49 -1.86
C ILE A 407 12.27 8.00 -1.62
N THR A 408 13.31 7.22 -1.31
CA THR A 408 13.17 5.80 -0.95
C THR A 408 14.04 5.44 0.25
N ALA A 409 13.74 4.30 0.88
CA ALA A 409 14.52 3.74 1.98
C ALA A 409 14.75 4.70 3.17
N LEU A 410 13.74 5.50 3.54
CA LEU A 410 13.82 6.36 4.72
C LEU A 410 13.92 5.50 5.99
N TYR A 411 15.02 5.67 6.72
CA TYR A 411 15.33 4.90 7.92
C TYR A 411 16.03 5.76 8.97
N PHE A 412 15.65 5.56 10.24
CA PHE A 412 16.32 6.17 11.39
C PHE A 412 17.09 5.12 12.19
N ASN A 413 18.40 5.31 12.31
CA ASN A 413 19.29 4.49 13.12
C ASN A 413 19.49 5.15 14.49
N SER A 414 18.85 4.59 15.52
CA SER A 414 18.96 5.10 16.90
C SER A 414 20.32 4.88 17.54
N THR A 415 21.13 3.92 17.08
CA THR A 415 22.48 3.66 17.62
C THR A 415 23.45 4.76 17.23
N ASN A 416 23.33 5.26 16.00
CA ASN A 416 24.21 6.29 15.45
C ASN A 416 23.54 7.67 15.36
N ASN A 417 22.31 7.79 15.89
CA ASN A 417 21.46 8.97 15.78
C ASN A 417 21.39 9.56 14.36
N GLN A 418 21.16 8.69 13.38
CA GLN A 418 21.32 9.03 11.96
C GLN A 418 20.05 8.74 11.18
N LEU A 419 19.57 9.71 10.42
CA LEU A 419 18.51 9.54 9.43
C LEU A 419 19.14 9.34 8.05
N SER A 420 18.69 8.34 7.30
CA SER A 420 19.21 8.03 5.96
C SER A 420 18.07 7.76 4.98
N PHE A 421 18.26 8.15 3.72
CA PHE A 421 17.36 7.85 2.60
C PHE A 421 18.08 8.03 1.28
N ASN A 422 17.48 7.51 0.20
CA ASN A 422 17.97 7.74 -1.16
C ASN A 422 17.06 8.74 -1.87
N THR A 423 17.67 9.58 -2.71
CA THR A 423 16.98 10.52 -3.59
C THR A 423 17.22 10.14 -5.05
N ASP A 424 16.20 10.22 -5.89
CA ASP A 424 16.34 10.01 -7.33
C ASP A 424 15.54 11.06 -8.13
N GLY A 425 16.16 11.66 -9.13
CA GLY A 425 15.55 12.71 -9.94
C GLY A 425 16.33 13.03 -11.23
N PRO A 426 15.75 13.82 -12.15
CA PRO A 426 16.37 14.13 -13.43
C PRO A 426 17.74 14.81 -13.29
N SER A 427 18.75 14.32 -14.01
CA SER A 427 20.06 14.97 -13.99
C SER A 427 20.04 16.38 -14.58
N GLY A 428 20.73 17.31 -13.92
CA GLY A 428 20.88 18.70 -14.39
C GLY A 428 19.83 19.69 -13.85
N THR A 429 18.90 19.24 -13.02
CA THR A 429 17.94 20.09 -12.30
C THR A 429 18.33 20.23 -10.82
N THR A 430 17.68 21.16 -10.11
CA THR A 430 17.93 21.40 -8.68
C THR A 430 16.90 20.65 -7.84
N GLY A 431 17.41 19.85 -6.90
CA GLY A 431 16.63 19.12 -5.92
C GLY A 431 16.60 19.89 -4.61
N TYR A 432 15.52 19.75 -3.85
CA TYR A 432 15.46 20.21 -2.47
C TYR A 432 15.01 19.08 -1.56
N VAL A 433 15.39 19.16 -0.29
CA VAL A 433 14.86 18.32 0.77
C VAL A 433 14.48 19.20 1.95
N ASN A 434 13.30 18.93 2.49
CA ASN A 434 12.76 19.53 3.71
C ASN A 434 12.46 18.42 4.71
N ILE A 435 13.02 18.49 5.92
CA ILE A 435 12.89 17.47 6.96
C ILE A 435 12.34 18.11 8.24
N TYR A 436 11.41 17.42 8.90
CA TYR A 436 10.99 17.74 10.26
C TYR A 436 11.60 16.75 11.24
N VAL A 437 12.47 17.24 12.12
CA VAL A 437 13.15 16.45 13.17
C VAL A 437 12.53 16.77 14.53
N PRO A 438 12.12 15.76 15.32
CA PRO A 438 11.56 15.97 16.65
C PRO A 438 12.53 16.66 17.62
N LYS A 439 12.09 17.72 18.31
CA LYS A 439 12.89 18.38 19.37
C LYS A 439 13.17 17.51 20.59
N SER A 440 12.37 16.47 20.78
CA SER A 440 12.59 15.44 21.80
C SER A 440 13.87 14.63 21.56
N LEU A 441 14.38 14.59 20.31
CA LEU A 441 15.57 13.83 19.94
C LEU A 441 16.85 14.68 19.87
N ILE A 442 16.72 15.98 19.59
CA ILE A 442 17.84 16.94 19.57
C ILE A 442 17.44 18.31 20.15
N SER A 443 18.26 18.86 21.03
CA SER A 443 18.02 20.16 21.68
C SER A 443 18.40 21.37 20.85
N ASP A 444 19.35 21.21 19.93
CA ASP A 444 19.78 22.20 18.96
C ASP A 444 20.34 21.50 17.72
N THR A 445 20.72 22.28 16.72
CA THR A 445 21.22 21.78 15.43
C THR A 445 22.70 22.06 15.21
N SER A 446 23.46 22.37 16.26
CA SER A 446 24.89 22.73 16.15
C SER A 446 25.76 21.55 15.72
N ASP A 447 25.40 20.35 16.15
CA ASP A 447 26.06 19.09 15.77
C ASP A 447 25.43 18.41 14.55
N LEU A 448 24.33 18.96 14.00
CA LEU A 448 23.65 18.40 12.85
C LEU A 448 24.53 18.53 11.60
N LYS A 449 24.82 17.39 10.95
CA LYS A 449 25.61 17.35 9.71
C LYS A 449 24.87 16.55 8.64
N ILE A 450 24.86 17.09 7.43
CA ILE A 450 24.23 16.44 6.28
C ILE A 450 25.31 16.06 5.27
N TYR A 451 25.22 14.83 4.78
CA TYR A 451 26.11 14.25 3.79
C TYR A 451 25.31 13.80 2.56
N LEU A 452 25.81 14.14 1.37
CA LEU A 452 25.36 13.63 0.07
C LEU A 452 26.46 12.74 -0.48
N ASP A 453 26.18 11.45 -0.68
CA ASP A 453 27.17 10.44 -1.08
C ASP A 453 28.44 10.45 -0.22
N GLY A 454 28.28 10.68 1.09
CA GLY A 454 29.38 10.79 2.06
C GLY A 454 30.12 12.13 2.06
N SER A 455 29.80 13.06 1.15
CA SER A 455 30.38 14.40 1.13
C SER A 455 29.51 15.40 1.89
N PRO A 456 30.07 16.23 2.80
CA PRO A 456 29.27 17.16 3.58
C PRO A 456 28.65 18.26 2.70
N ILE A 457 27.40 18.62 3.00
CA ILE A 457 26.68 19.71 2.36
C ILE A 457 26.13 20.69 3.39
N THR A 458 25.88 21.93 2.98
CA THR A 458 25.31 22.96 3.84
C THR A 458 23.80 22.87 3.89
N SER A 459 23.23 23.10 5.06
CA SER A 459 21.78 23.15 5.30
C SER A 459 21.40 24.37 6.13
N THR A 460 20.14 24.75 6.07
CA THR A 460 19.51 25.65 7.03
C THR A 460 18.71 24.84 8.03
N ALA A 461 18.73 25.26 9.29
CA ALA A 461 17.87 24.69 10.31
C ALA A 461 17.21 25.81 11.13
N ASN A 462 15.90 25.73 11.27
CA ASN A 462 15.12 26.67 12.08
C ASN A 462 14.04 25.93 12.85
N ILE A 463 13.53 26.57 13.89
CA ILE A 463 12.41 26.04 14.64
C ILE A 463 11.12 26.30 13.86
N GLU A 464 10.31 25.27 13.69
CA GLU A 464 8.92 25.37 13.25
C GLU A 464 8.06 24.50 14.18
N ASN A 465 7.07 25.11 14.83
CA ASN A 465 6.18 24.42 15.78
C ASN A 465 6.97 23.61 16.85
N ASP A 466 6.69 22.32 16.97
CA ASP A 466 7.29 21.33 17.86
C ASP A 466 8.58 20.68 17.31
N ALA A 467 9.05 21.11 16.13
CA ALA A 467 10.13 20.44 15.40
C ALA A 467 11.28 21.37 15.00
N TRP A 468 12.41 20.77 14.62
CA TRP A 468 13.45 21.39 13.84
C TRP A 468 13.17 21.16 12.36
N PHE A 469 12.92 22.24 11.63
CA PHE A 469 12.81 22.24 10.18
C PHE A 469 14.20 22.39 9.57
N VAL A 470 14.64 21.37 8.84
CA VAL A 470 15.95 21.31 8.20
C VAL A 470 15.76 21.28 6.69
N SER A 471 16.42 22.19 5.98
CA SER A 471 16.28 22.31 4.52
C SER A 471 17.64 22.44 3.83
N PHE A 472 17.78 21.82 2.68
CA PHE A 472 18.95 21.96 1.81
C PHE A 472 18.58 21.71 0.35
N THR A 473 19.47 22.13 -0.55
CA THR A 473 19.36 21.89 -1.99
C THR A 473 20.58 21.15 -2.52
N TYR A 474 20.43 20.49 -3.66
CA TYR A 474 21.49 19.70 -4.31
C TYR A 474 21.23 19.60 -5.81
N HIS A 475 22.20 19.11 -6.57
CA HIS A 475 22.01 18.78 -7.98
C HIS A 475 21.30 17.42 -8.09
N GLN A 476 20.17 17.35 -8.79
CA GLN A 476 19.42 16.09 -8.91
C GLN A 476 20.21 15.05 -9.69
N SER A 477 20.27 13.85 -9.12
CA SER A 477 20.60 12.57 -9.73
C SER A 477 20.25 11.49 -8.70
N SER A 478 20.77 10.27 -8.82
CA SER A 478 20.64 9.26 -7.77
C SER A 478 21.69 9.49 -6.68
N HIS A 479 21.26 9.80 -5.46
CA HIS A 479 22.14 10.06 -4.33
C HIS A 479 21.68 9.34 -3.05
N GLN A 480 22.64 9.03 -2.19
CA GLN A 480 22.37 8.68 -0.79
C GLN A 480 22.50 9.94 0.07
N VAL A 481 21.47 10.22 0.86
CA VAL A 481 21.49 11.27 1.88
C VAL A 481 21.60 10.64 3.26
N THR A 482 22.49 11.21 4.06
CA THR A 482 22.70 10.83 5.45
C THR A 482 22.74 12.08 6.31
N ILE A 483 21.89 12.14 7.33
CA ILE A 483 21.81 13.22 8.31
C ILE A 483 22.22 12.66 9.66
N ASP A 484 23.39 13.10 10.12
CA ASP A 484 23.86 12.86 11.47
C ASP A 484 23.25 13.92 12.39
N LEU A 485 22.45 13.48 13.37
CA LEU A 485 21.79 14.37 14.32
C LEU A 485 22.70 14.70 15.53
N GLY A 486 23.94 14.20 15.58
CA GLY A 486 24.86 14.40 16.70
C GLY A 486 24.59 13.46 17.87
N SER A 487 25.43 13.51 18.91
CA SER A 487 25.21 12.71 20.13
C SER A 487 24.01 13.22 20.93
N GLN A 488 23.15 12.30 21.37
CA GLN A 488 22.01 12.59 22.27
C GLN A 488 22.44 13.45 23.46
N LEU A 489 21.58 14.40 23.87
CA LEU A 489 21.71 15.09 25.16
C LEU A 489 21.81 14.08 26.32
N PRO A 490 22.49 14.47 27.43
CA PRO A 490 22.89 13.55 28.49
C PRO A 490 21.67 12.85 29.09
N THR A 491 21.81 11.54 29.27
CA THR A 491 20.96 10.76 30.16
C THR A 491 20.71 11.55 31.43
N ASN A 492 19.45 11.87 31.74
CA ASN A 492 19.07 12.27 33.09
C ASN A 492 19.71 11.26 34.04
N ASN A 493 20.46 11.74 35.03
CA ASN A 493 21.21 10.98 36.02
C ASN A 493 20.30 10.11 36.92
N THR A 494 19.62 9.12 36.36
CA THR A 494 19.00 8.03 37.14
C THR A 494 19.96 6.85 37.36
N ASP A 495 21.14 6.88 36.73
CA ASP A 495 22.21 5.88 36.92
C ASP A 495 23.23 6.22 38.02
N GLU A 496 23.14 7.38 38.68
CA GLU A 496 23.96 7.61 39.87
C GLU A 496 23.48 6.79 41.08
N LEU A 497 22.17 6.56 41.25
CA LEU A 497 21.69 5.67 42.32
C LEU A 497 22.12 4.21 42.10
N GLY A 498 22.16 3.74 40.85
CA GLY A 498 22.64 2.39 40.51
C GLY A 498 24.13 2.19 40.80
N GLN A 499 24.97 3.18 40.48
CA GLN A 499 26.41 3.13 40.78
C GLN A 499 26.71 3.32 42.27
N TRP A 500 25.99 4.20 42.99
CA TRP A 500 26.14 4.31 44.44
C TRP A 500 25.67 3.06 45.19
N ILE A 501 24.66 2.33 44.71
CA ILE A 501 24.23 1.06 45.32
C ILE A 501 25.32 -0.02 45.17
N LEU A 502 26.02 -0.07 44.03
CA LEU A 502 27.15 -1.00 43.83
C LEU A 502 28.39 -0.61 44.64
N VAL A 503 28.72 0.68 44.75
CA VAL A 503 29.84 1.16 45.58
C VAL A 503 29.53 1.01 47.08
N ALA A 504 28.32 1.34 47.53
CA ALA A 504 27.92 1.19 48.94
C ALA A 504 27.85 -0.28 49.39
N SER A 505 27.46 -1.20 48.50
CA SER A 505 27.48 -2.64 48.79
C SER A 505 28.91 -3.20 48.86
N VAL A 506 29.83 -2.74 48.00
CA VAL A 506 31.25 -3.12 48.08
C VAL A 506 31.93 -2.54 49.33
N VAL A 507 31.69 -1.27 49.66
CA VAL A 507 32.24 -0.64 50.90
C VAL A 507 31.65 -1.28 52.15
N GLY A 508 30.36 -1.61 52.16
CA GLY A 508 29.70 -2.33 53.26
C GLY A 508 30.30 -3.71 53.51
N VAL A 509 30.55 -4.49 52.45
CA VAL A 509 31.18 -5.82 52.56
C VAL A 509 32.63 -5.72 53.05
N VAL A 510 33.39 -4.71 52.61
CA VAL A 510 34.77 -4.47 53.09
C VAL A 510 34.77 -4.06 54.57
N LEU A 511 33.87 -3.18 55.01
CA LEU A 511 33.78 -2.78 56.41
C LEU A 511 33.36 -3.94 57.33
N ILE A 512 32.42 -4.79 56.90
CA ILE A 512 32.01 -5.99 57.64
C ILE A 512 33.17 -6.99 57.74
N SER A 513 33.92 -7.22 56.66
CA SER A 513 35.06 -8.13 56.68
C SER A 513 36.22 -7.61 57.52
N VAL A 514 36.50 -6.29 57.49
CA VAL A 514 37.48 -5.66 58.40
C VAL A 514 37.03 -5.76 59.87
N LEU A 515 35.73 -5.55 60.16
CA LEU A 515 35.20 -5.70 61.52
C LEU A 515 35.30 -7.15 62.01
N LEU A 516 34.98 -8.13 61.17
CA LEU A 516 35.11 -9.56 61.49
C LEU A 516 36.58 -9.95 61.73
N VAL A 517 37.51 -9.45 60.92
CA VAL A 517 38.95 -9.65 61.13
C VAL A 517 39.41 -9.00 62.44
N ALA A 518 38.99 -7.76 62.72
CA ALA A 518 39.32 -7.07 63.98
C ALA A 518 38.74 -7.79 65.22
N LEU A 519 37.51 -8.32 65.12
CA LEU A 519 36.88 -9.14 66.17
C LEU A 519 37.61 -10.47 66.36
N MET A 520 38.03 -11.13 65.28
CA MET A 520 38.88 -12.33 65.35
C MET A 520 40.22 -12.04 66.03
N PHE A 521 40.89 -10.94 65.69
CA PHE A 521 42.13 -10.52 66.36
C PHE A 521 41.92 -10.16 67.83
N ARG A 522 40.81 -9.50 68.19
CA ARG A 522 40.43 -9.24 69.60
C ARG A 522 40.18 -10.54 70.38
N LYS A 523 39.47 -11.49 69.77
CA LYS A 523 39.19 -12.80 70.39
C LYS A 523 40.48 -13.62 70.56
N ARG A 524 41.39 -13.57 69.59
CA ARG A 524 42.71 -14.23 69.64
C ARG A 524 43.65 -13.60 70.67
N ARG A 525 43.63 -12.27 70.83
CA ARG A 525 44.36 -11.58 71.92
C ARG A 525 43.82 -11.92 73.31
N ARG A 526 42.49 -12.06 73.46
CA ARG A 526 41.88 -12.53 74.74
C ARG A 526 42.20 -14.00 75.03
N ALA A 527 42.26 -14.86 74.00
CA ALA A 527 42.65 -16.27 74.17
C ALA A 527 44.14 -16.43 74.52
N ASN A 528 45.02 -15.61 73.94
CA ASN A 528 46.46 -15.66 74.24
C ASN A 528 46.84 -14.94 75.55
N GLY A 529 45.98 -14.05 76.06
CA GLY A 529 46.14 -13.42 77.38
C GLY A 529 45.64 -14.27 78.55
N HIS A 530 45.25 -15.53 78.33
CA HIS A 530 44.90 -16.50 79.37
C HIS A 530 45.85 -17.72 79.37
N GLN A 531 47.01 -17.62 78.69
CA GLN A 531 48.11 -18.60 78.79
C GLN A 531 49.45 -17.97 79.21
N SER A 532 49.39 -16.81 79.84
CA SER A 532 50.53 -16.22 80.55
C SER A 532 50.05 -15.55 81.83
N GLU A 533 49.52 -16.38 82.73
CA GLU A 533 49.64 -16.24 84.19
C GLU A 533 49.88 -17.64 84.77
#